data_AF-A0A951PQK8-F1
#
_entry.id   AF-A0A951PQK8-F1
#
_cell.length_a   1.000
_cell.length_b   1.000
_cell.length_c   1.000
_cell.angle_alpha   90.00
_cell.angle_beta   90.00
_cell.angle_gamma   90.00
#
_symmetry.space_group_name_H-M   'P 1'
#
loop_
_entity.id
_entity.type
_entity.pdbx_description
1 polymer ?
#
loop_
_entity_poly.entity_id
_entity_poly.type
_entity_poly.pdbx_seq_one_letter_code
_entity_poly.pdbx_strand_id
1 'polypeptide(L)' 'MASNSEIEMRWVEAWSDLYELLEQRSDVKCLLPDERVVDIEECKSWLQDSAYQGWHVKVEAGWVLDKQGIVASRWRD' A
#
# COMPACT_ATOMS: atom_id res chain seq x y z
N MET A 1 5.86 16.19 -15.23
CA MET A 1 5.73 16.23 -13.76
C MET A 1 4.26 16.06 -13.44
N ALA A 2 3.91 15.11 -12.59
CA ALA A 2 2.54 15.00 -12.08
C ALA A 2 2.22 16.22 -11.23
N SER A 3 0.98 16.69 -11.28
CA SER A 3 0.40 17.65 -10.36
C SER A 3 0.27 17.04 -8.96
N ASN A 4 0.22 17.89 -7.93
CA ASN A 4 -0.02 17.42 -6.56
C ASN A 4 -1.32 16.61 -6.45
N SER A 5 -2.38 16.99 -7.17
CA SER A 5 -3.64 16.25 -7.18
C SER A 5 -3.50 14.84 -7.75
N GLU A 6 -2.67 14.65 -8.79
CA GLU A 6 -2.40 13.32 -9.35
C GLU A 6 -1.56 12.45 -8.40
N ILE A 7 -0.61 13.07 -7.67
CA ILE A 7 0.17 12.38 -6.64
C ILE A 7 -0.75 11.94 -5.49
N GLU A 8 -1.65 12.82 -5.07
CA GLU A 8 -2.60 12.53 -4.00
C GLU A 8 -3.58 11.42 -4.36
N MET A 9 -4.13 11.45 -5.56
CA MET A 9 -5.01 10.38 -6.05
C MET A 9 -4.37 9.00 -5.96
N ARG A 10 -3.08 8.85 -6.31
CA ARG A 10 -2.41 7.54 -6.32
C ARG A 10 -2.41 6.85 -4.95
N TRP A 11 -2.05 7.59 -3.88
CA TRP A 11 -2.03 6.99 -2.55
C TRP A 11 -3.42 6.94 -1.92
N VAL A 12 -4.32 7.86 -2.25
CA VAL A 12 -5.72 7.83 -1.79
C VAL A 12 -6.45 6.60 -2.33
N GLU A 13 -6.29 6.28 -3.62
CA GLU A 13 -6.85 5.08 -4.24
C GLU A 13 -6.31 3.81 -3.57
N ALA A 14 -4.98 3.71 -3.41
CA ALA A 14 -4.38 2.56 -2.73
C ALA A 14 -4.81 2.42 -1.26
N TRP A 15 -5.06 3.53 -0.56
CA TRP A 15 -5.64 3.49 0.79
C TRP A 15 -7.08 3.00 0.78
N SER A 16 -7.89 3.42 -0.20
CA SER A 16 -9.27 2.94 -0.36
C SER A 16 -9.29 1.43 -0.54
N ASP A 17 -8.48 0.92 -1.48
CA ASP A 17 -8.34 -0.52 -1.73
C ASP A 17 -7.88 -1.26 -0.46
N LEU A 18 -6.92 -0.69 0.27
CA LEU A 18 -6.44 -1.26 1.53
C LEU A 18 -7.57 -1.38 2.58
N TYR A 19 -8.42 -0.37 2.73
CA TYR A 19 -9.55 -0.43 3.67
C TYR A 19 -10.60 -1.46 3.26
N GLU A 20 -10.86 -1.62 1.97
CA GLU A 20 -11.75 -2.66 1.44
C GLU A 20 -11.20 -4.05 1.78
N LEU A 21 -9.89 -4.28 1.60
CA LEU A 21 -9.24 -5.58 1.86
C LEU A 21 -9.12 -5.94 3.36
N LEU A 22 -9.20 -4.96 4.26
CA LEU A 22 -9.09 -5.20 5.70
C LEU A 22 -10.35 -5.85 6.27
N GLU A 23 -11.55 -5.55 5.75
CA GLU A 23 -12.83 -6.13 6.19
C GLU A 23 -12.97 -6.25 7.73
N GLN A 24 -12.54 -5.23 8.50
CA GLN A 24 -12.53 -5.17 9.98
C GLN A 24 -11.45 -6.01 10.71
N ARG A 25 -10.53 -6.66 10.00
CA ARG A 25 -9.42 -7.40 10.61
C ARG A 25 -8.32 -6.46 11.08
N SER A 26 -7.92 -6.58 12.35
CA SER A 26 -6.88 -5.75 12.96
C SER A 26 -5.49 -6.43 13.02
N ASP A 27 -5.42 -7.72 12.72
CA ASP A 27 -4.18 -8.53 12.77
C ASP A 27 -3.48 -8.67 11.41
N VAL A 28 -3.99 -7.99 10.38
CA VAL A 28 -3.47 -8.06 9.01
C VAL A 28 -2.09 -7.39 8.93
N LYS A 29 -1.17 -8.07 8.26
CA LYS A 29 0.17 -7.55 7.97
C LYS A 29 0.29 -7.20 6.49
N CYS A 30 1.17 -6.24 6.21
CA CYS A 30 1.47 -5.77 4.86
C CYS A 30 2.91 -6.17 4.50
N LEU A 31 3.07 -6.85 3.37
CA LEU A 31 4.37 -7.16 2.79
C LEU A 31 4.74 -6.05 1.79
N LEU A 32 5.90 -5.45 2.02
CA LEU A 32 6.46 -4.42 1.15
C LEU A 32 7.34 -5.04 0.04
N PRO A 33 7.64 -4.31 -1.05
CA PRO A 33 8.49 -4.80 -2.14
C PRO A 33 9.94 -5.12 -1.75
N ASP A 34 10.41 -4.61 -0.60
CA ASP A 34 11.73 -4.88 -0.04
C ASP A 34 11.72 -6.07 0.94
N GLU A 35 10.68 -6.92 0.84
CA GLU A 35 10.45 -8.11 1.67
C GLU A 35 10.19 -7.83 3.15
N ARG A 36 10.11 -6.55 3.57
CA ARG A 36 9.74 -6.21 4.94
C ARG A 36 8.25 -6.46 5.18
N VAL A 37 7.94 -7.06 6.33
CA VAL A 37 6.57 -7.22 6.81
C VAL A 37 6.29 -6.16 7.87
N VAL A 38 5.31 -5.32 7.60
CA VAL A 38 4.94 -4.16 8.42
C VAL A 38 3.49 -4.25 8.85
N ASP A 39 3.09 -3.41 9.80
CA ASP A 39 1.68 -3.23 10.11
C ASP A 39 0.99 -2.30 9.09
N ILE A 40 -0.33 -2.16 9.24
CA ILE A 40 -1.15 -1.39 8.32
C ILE A 40 -0.84 0.11 8.37
N GLU A 41 -0.47 0.66 9.53
CA GLU A 41 -0.16 2.08 9.64
C GLU A 41 1.17 2.40 8.94
N GLU A 42 2.20 1.58 9.13
CA GLU A 42 3.46 1.73 8.39
C GLU A 42 3.27 1.48 6.88
N CYS A 43 2.39 0.55 6.48
CA CYS A 43 2.02 0.33 5.09
C CYS A 43 1.36 1.58 4.46
N LYS A 44 0.45 2.25 5.17
CA LYS A 44 -0.18 3.51 4.74
C LYS A 44 0.84 4.61 4.52
N SER A 45 1.74 4.82 5.49
CA SER A 45 2.84 5.78 5.35
C SER A 45 3.73 5.47 4.15
N TRP A 46 4.07 4.19 3.95
CA TRP A 46 4.88 3.78 2.81
C TRP A 46 4.22 4.05 1.44
N LEU A 47 2.90 3.84 1.32
CA LEU A 47 2.14 4.14 0.10
C LEU A 47 2.18 5.63 -0.22
N GLN A 48 1.94 6.46 0.80
CA GLN A 48 1.94 7.91 0.68
C GLN A 48 3.33 8.43 0.29
N ASP A 49 4.37 8.01 1.01
CA ASP A 49 5.75 8.41 0.74
C ASP A 49 6.20 7.98 -0.66
N SER A 50 5.82 6.77 -1.09
CA SER A 50 6.15 6.27 -2.42
C SER A 50 5.48 7.09 -3.52
N ALA A 51 4.22 7.49 -3.35
CA ALA A 51 3.53 8.37 -4.28
C ALA A 51 4.21 9.76 -4.36
N TYR A 52 4.59 10.36 -3.23
CA TYR A 52 5.34 11.63 -3.22
C TYR A 52 6.74 11.52 -3.82
N GLN A 53 7.35 10.34 -3.79
CA GLN A 53 8.60 10.03 -4.50
C GLN A 53 8.39 9.76 -6.01
N GLY A 54 7.19 9.96 -6.52
CA GLY A 54 6.85 9.83 -7.94
C GLY A 54 6.57 8.40 -8.39
N TRP A 55 6.41 7.44 -7.47
CA TRP A 55 5.99 6.09 -7.82
C TRP A 55 4.48 6.02 -8.05
N HIS A 56 4.06 5.06 -8.85
CA HIS A 56 2.72 4.51 -8.77
C HIS A 56 2.71 3.43 -7.69
N VAL A 57 1.58 3.28 -7.00
CA VAL A 57 1.43 2.35 -5.88
C VAL A 57 0.15 1.55 -6.02
N LYS A 58 0.16 0.31 -5.54
CA LYS A 58 -1.01 -0.57 -5.49
C LYS A 58 -0.91 -1.50 -4.29
N VAL A 59 -2.06 -1.88 -3.75
CA VAL A 59 -2.19 -2.96 -2.77
C VAL A 59 -3.07 -4.08 -3.33
N GLU A 60 -2.83 -5.31 -2.87
CA GLU A 60 -3.68 -6.46 -3.17
C GLU A 60 -3.67 -7.46 -2.02
N ALA A 61 -4.69 -8.33 -1.97
CA ALA A 61 -4.69 -9.44 -1.02
C ALA A 61 -3.63 -10.47 -1.42
N GLY A 62 -2.90 -10.99 -0.43
CA GLY A 62 -1.91 -12.04 -0.66
C GLY A 62 -1.56 -12.80 0.60
N TRP A 63 -0.52 -13.63 0.51
CA TRP A 63 -0.01 -14.39 1.65
C TRP A 63 1.17 -13.68 2.29
N VAL A 64 1.06 -13.42 3.60
CA VAL A 64 2.09 -12.78 4.42
C VAL A 64 2.22 -13.57 5.72
N LEU A 65 3.40 -14.12 5.99
CA LEU A 65 3.67 -14.97 7.17
C LEU A 65 2.63 -16.11 7.33
N ASP A 66 2.39 -16.86 6.26
CA ASP A 66 1.44 -17.99 6.21
C ASP A 66 -0.02 -17.63 6.53
N LYS A 67 -0.38 -16.34 6.44
CA LYS A 67 -1.75 -15.84 6.64
C LYS A 67 -2.17 -14.91 5.51
N GLN A 68 -3.48 -14.70 5.39
CA GLN A 68 -4.03 -13.70 4.48
C GLN A 68 -3.65 -12.29 4.95
N GLY A 69 -2.86 -11.60 4.14
CA GLY A 69 -2.31 -10.28 4.36
C GLY A 69 -2.51 -9.34 3.17
N ILE A 70 -1.84 -8.19 3.23
CA ILE A 70 -1.75 -7.22 2.13
C ILE A 70 -0.38 -7.32 1.49
N VAL A 71 -0.32 -7.25 0.18
CA VAL A 71 0.93 -7.10 -0.58
C VAL A 71 0.92 -5.73 -1.22
N ALA A 72 1.90 -4.90 -0.89
CA ALA A 72 2.08 -3.58 -1.46
C ALA A 72 3.10 -3.65 -2.60
N SER A 73 2.83 -2.92 -3.68
CA SER A 73 3.70 -2.83 -4.85
C SER A 73 3.85 -1.38 -5.29
N ARG A 74 4.96 -1.10 -5.99
CA ARG A 74 5.20 0.20 -6.62
C ARG A 74 5.96 0.05 -7.93
N TRP A 75 5.71 0.94 -8.88
CA TRP A 75 6.40 0.96 -10.18
C TRP A 75 6.54 2.40 -10.70
N ARG A 76 7.40 2.57 -11.72
CA ARG A 76 7.59 3.81 -12.47
C ARG A 76 7.41 3.50 -13.95
N ASP A 77 6.88 4.47 -14.68
CA ASP A 77 6.83 4.45 -16.15
C ASP A 77 8.23 4.67 -16.76
#